data_AF-A0AA40FE88-F1
#
_entry.id   AF-A0AA40FE88-F1
#
_cell.length_a   1.000
_cell.length_b   1.000
_cell.length_c   1.000
_cell.angle_alpha   90.00
_cell.angle_beta   90.00
_cell.angle_gamma   90.00
#
_symmetry.space_group_name_H-M   'P 1'
#
loop_
_entity.id
_entity.type
_entity.pdbx_description
1 polymer ?
#
loop_
_entity_poly.entity_id
_entity_poly.type
_entity_poly.pdbx_seq_one_letter_code
_entity_poly.pdbx_strand_id
1 'polypeptide(L)'
;MEAKRQSVLISSLHGYSVYLNTVPIQEVEKMIELHNKIISSNNFWNLINTDVVPIKTAFFTLLTSMIDTNVMLQNEKKRTVTSIVNSLDEMYPPLSSAVWKSMHTAINNIKDWYSVINIEKLFLPKLYRVLQNGGQCCASDIYPYLLPFISQFPKLSVDPHHLYTNFFTNMRQGFSVQSVRTDRYEALA
;
A
#
# COMPACT_ATOMS: atom_id res chain seq x y z
N MET A 1 27.82 13.17 0.56
CA MET A 1 27.94 11.69 0.45
C MET A 1 26.62 10.99 0.71
N GLU A 2 25.86 11.39 1.74
CA GLU A 2 24.57 10.79 2.09
C GLU A 2 23.51 10.89 0.97
N ALA A 3 23.29 12.08 0.40
CA ALA A 3 22.35 12.25 -0.72
C ALA A 3 22.68 11.35 -1.93
N LYS A 4 23.96 11.19 -2.27
CA LYS A 4 24.39 10.29 -3.35
C LYS A 4 24.05 8.83 -3.06
N ARG A 5 24.22 8.39 -1.81
CA ARG A 5 23.84 7.03 -1.38
C ARG A 5 22.33 6.81 -1.46
N GLN A 6 21.55 7.80 -1.03
CA GLN A 6 20.09 7.77 -1.11
C GLN A 6 19.62 7.69 -2.56
N SER A 7 20.19 8.50 -3.46
CA SER A 7 19.87 8.43 -4.89
C SER A 7 20.21 7.07 -5.50
N VAL A 8 21.37 6.49 -5.17
CA VAL A 8 21.72 5.14 -5.65
C VAL A 8 20.70 4.12 -5.15
N LEU A 9 20.34 4.16 -3.88
CA LEU A 9 19.36 3.23 -3.30
C LEU A 9 17.98 3.37 -3.95
N ILE A 10 17.47 4.59 -4.13
CA ILE A 10 16.19 4.85 -4.81
C ILE A 10 16.22 4.27 -6.23
N SER A 11 17.28 4.55 -6.99
CA SER A 11 17.46 4.00 -8.34
C SER A 11 17.57 2.47 -8.35
N SER A 12 18.22 1.86 -7.35
CA SER A 12 18.28 0.40 -7.23
C SER A 12 16.91 -0.23 -6.96
N LEU A 13 16.10 0.38 -6.09
CA LEU A 13 14.74 -0.08 -5.81
C LEU A 13 13.84 0.01 -7.06
N HIS A 14 13.91 1.12 -7.78
CA HIS A 14 13.19 1.28 -9.05
C HIS A 14 13.70 0.32 -10.13
N GLY A 15 15.01 0.17 -10.28
CA GLY A 15 15.60 -0.78 -11.22
C GLY A 15 15.15 -2.21 -10.95
N TYR A 16 15.06 -2.59 -9.66
CA TYR A 16 14.55 -3.89 -9.27
C TYR A 16 13.04 -4.04 -9.55
N SER A 17 12.24 -3.01 -9.31
CA SER A 17 10.82 -3.00 -9.67
C SER A 17 10.63 -3.18 -11.18
N VAL A 18 11.40 -2.44 -12.00
CA VAL A 18 11.38 -2.58 -13.45
C VAL A 18 11.79 -3.98 -13.88
N TYR A 19 12.87 -4.53 -13.32
CA TYR A 19 13.30 -5.91 -13.59
C TYR A 19 12.16 -6.92 -13.35
N LEU A 20 11.48 -6.85 -12.22
CA LEU A 20 10.39 -7.77 -11.89
C LEU A 20 9.19 -7.67 -12.86
N ASN A 21 8.95 -6.49 -13.42
CA ASN A 21 7.81 -6.25 -14.33
C ASN A 21 8.15 -6.50 -15.81
N THR A 22 9.43 -6.52 -16.19
CA THR A 22 9.84 -6.67 -17.59
C THR A 22 10.43 -8.03 -17.91
N VAL A 23 11.05 -8.69 -16.94
CA VAL A 23 11.69 -9.99 -17.13
C VAL A 23 10.64 -11.11 -17.00
N PRO A 24 10.64 -12.11 -17.91
CA PRO A 24 9.72 -13.24 -17.81
C PRO A 24 9.82 -13.96 -16.46
N ILE A 25 8.69 -14.38 -15.91
CA ILE A 25 8.61 -14.95 -14.57
C ILE A 25 9.53 -16.16 -14.38
N GLN A 26 9.73 -16.97 -15.43
CA GLN A 26 10.61 -18.14 -15.39
C GLN A 26 12.08 -17.75 -15.18
N GLU A 27 12.51 -16.59 -15.67
CA GLU A 27 13.87 -16.08 -15.45
C GLU A 27 14.00 -15.44 -14.07
N VAL A 28 12.94 -14.81 -13.57
CA VAL A 28 12.88 -14.30 -12.19
C VAL A 28 12.96 -15.45 -11.17
N GLU A 29 12.27 -16.56 -11.44
CA GLU A 29 12.30 -17.77 -10.61
C GLU A 29 13.69 -18.39 -10.49
N LYS A 30 14.53 -18.30 -11.53
CA LYS A 30 15.92 -18.78 -11.49
C LYS A 30 16.77 -18.04 -10.45
N MET A 31 16.38 -16.83 -10.07
CA MET A 31 17.13 -15.98 -9.14
C MET A 31 16.51 -15.95 -7.74
N ILE A 32 15.56 -16.87 -7.44
CA ILE A 32 14.75 -16.87 -6.20
C ILE A 32 15.59 -16.82 -4.91
N GLU A 33 16.75 -17.45 -4.87
CA GLU A 33 17.63 -17.43 -3.70
C GLU A 33 18.16 -16.02 -3.38
N LEU A 34 18.54 -15.26 -4.41
CA LEU A 34 19.01 -13.88 -4.25
C LEU A 34 17.86 -12.98 -3.79
N HIS A 35 16.69 -13.18 -4.38
CA HIS A 35 15.49 -12.44 -4.02
C HIS A 35 15.09 -12.69 -2.56
N ASN A 36 15.07 -13.95 -2.13
CA ASN A 36 14.83 -14.34 -0.74
C ASN A 36 15.89 -13.75 0.20
N LYS A 37 17.17 -13.73 -0.18
CA LYS A 37 18.23 -13.13 0.63
C LYS A 37 17.98 -11.63 0.88
N ILE A 38 17.48 -10.91 -0.13
CA ILE A 38 17.14 -9.49 0.02
C ILE A 38 15.93 -9.33 0.93
N ILE A 39 14.84 -10.07 0.67
CA ILE A 39 13.55 -9.88 1.35
C ILE A 39 13.61 -10.38 2.80
N SER A 40 14.33 -11.46 3.10
CA SER A 40 14.49 -11.94 4.48
C SER A 40 15.35 -11.00 5.35
N SER A 41 16.04 -10.03 4.76
CA SER A 41 16.87 -9.07 5.49
C SER A 41 16.02 -8.00 6.19
N ASN A 42 16.21 -7.83 7.49
CA ASN A 42 15.55 -6.74 8.23
C ASN A 42 15.92 -5.35 7.69
N ASN A 43 17.09 -5.20 7.09
CA ASN A 43 17.51 -3.92 6.49
C ASN A 43 16.61 -3.53 5.31
N PHE A 44 16.11 -4.50 4.55
CA PHE A 44 15.18 -4.23 3.45
C PHE A 44 13.87 -3.64 3.98
N TRP A 45 13.32 -4.21 5.05
CA TRP A 45 12.06 -3.74 5.63
C TRP A 45 12.22 -2.46 6.45
N ASN A 46 13.40 -2.22 7.03
CA ASN A 46 13.69 -0.97 7.74
C ASN A 46 13.67 0.27 6.82
N LEU A 47 13.66 0.08 5.49
CA LEU A 47 13.46 1.16 4.53
C LEU A 47 12.12 1.90 4.71
N ILE A 48 11.10 1.27 5.31
CA ILE A 48 9.83 1.92 5.63
C ILE A 48 9.95 2.95 6.77
N ASN A 49 10.96 2.78 7.63
CA ASN A 49 11.16 3.59 8.85
C ASN A 49 12.08 4.79 8.62
N THR A 50 12.61 4.98 7.41
CA THR A 50 13.45 6.14 7.07
C THR A 50 12.60 7.42 6.97
N ASP A 51 13.13 8.58 7.34
CA ASP A 51 12.42 9.86 7.10
C ASP A 51 12.47 10.31 5.63
N VAL A 52 13.24 9.62 4.79
CA VAL A 52 13.42 9.97 3.38
C VAL A 52 12.25 9.42 2.56
N VAL A 53 11.23 10.25 2.38
CA VAL A 53 9.98 9.88 1.68
C VAL A 53 10.20 9.23 0.31
N PRO A 54 11.10 9.71 -0.57
CA PRO A 54 11.37 9.03 -1.85
C PRO A 54 11.83 7.57 -1.72
N ILE A 55 12.56 7.23 -0.66
CA ILE A 55 12.97 5.84 -0.39
C ILE A 55 11.74 4.99 -0.04
N LYS A 56 10.84 5.50 0.81
CA LYS A 56 9.58 4.81 1.13
C LYS A 56 8.72 4.60 -0.12
N THR A 57 8.59 5.63 -0.96
CA THR A 57 7.82 5.55 -2.22
C THR A 57 8.40 4.48 -3.16
N ALA A 58 9.72 4.47 -3.36
CA ALA A 58 10.40 3.46 -4.16
C ALA A 58 10.25 2.06 -3.57
N PHE A 59 10.31 1.93 -2.25
CA PHE A 59 10.08 0.67 -1.54
C PHE A 59 8.67 0.11 -1.79
N PHE A 60 7.61 0.90 -1.64
CA PHE A 60 6.25 0.44 -1.92
C PHE A 60 6.01 0.14 -3.42
N THR A 61 6.65 0.89 -4.31
CA THR A 61 6.63 0.59 -5.75
C THR A 61 7.25 -0.78 -6.06
N LEU A 62 8.40 -1.08 -5.44
CA LEU A 62 9.02 -2.40 -5.54
C LEU A 62 8.13 -3.49 -4.91
N LEU A 63 7.56 -3.22 -3.73
CA LEU A 63 6.68 -4.16 -3.04
C LEU A 63 5.45 -4.52 -3.89
N THR A 64 4.85 -3.55 -4.58
CA THR A 64 3.78 -3.79 -5.56
C THR A 64 4.21 -4.81 -6.62
N SER A 65 5.40 -4.61 -7.22
CA SER A 65 5.93 -5.49 -8.28
C SER A 65 6.25 -6.90 -7.75
N MET A 66 6.73 -6.99 -6.51
CA MET A 66 6.96 -8.28 -5.84
C MET A 66 5.65 -9.04 -5.55
N ILE A 67 4.56 -8.32 -5.25
CA ILE A 67 3.25 -8.94 -5.04
C ILE A 67 2.67 -9.44 -6.36
N ASP A 68 2.75 -8.64 -7.43
CA ASP A 68 2.26 -9.02 -8.77
C ASP A 68 2.96 -10.28 -9.31
N THR A 69 4.27 -10.40 -9.06
CA THR A 69 5.03 -11.58 -9.48
C THR A 69 4.78 -12.82 -8.63
N ASN A 70 4.33 -12.68 -7.36
CA ASN A 70 3.91 -13.76 -6.45
C ASN A 70 4.98 -14.85 -6.11
N VAL A 71 6.20 -14.79 -6.66
CA VAL A 71 7.21 -15.84 -6.48
C VAL A 71 7.90 -15.79 -5.11
N MET A 72 8.01 -14.61 -4.48
CA MET A 72 9.00 -14.39 -3.41
C MET A 72 8.40 -14.09 -2.04
N LEU A 73 7.11 -13.74 -1.97
CA LEU A 73 6.52 -13.16 -0.77
C LEU A 73 5.74 -14.17 0.10
N GLN A 74 5.72 -15.46 -0.26
CA GLN A 74 4.95 -16.46 0.48
C GLN A 74 5.36 -16.53 1.96
N ASN A 75 6.66 -16.53 2.24
CA ASN A 75 7.20 -16.57 3.60
C ASN A 75 7.09 -15.24 4.35
N GLU A 76 6.88 -14.15 3.62
CA GLU A 76 6.86 -12.78 4.16
C GLU A 76 5.46 -12.16 4.07
N LYS A 77 4.44 -12.94 3.74
CA LYS A 77 3.04 -12.50 3.54
C LYS A 77 2.56 -11.60 4.67
N LYS A 78 2.72 -12.04 5.92
CA LYS A 78 2.30 -11.26 7.10
C LYS A 78 3.01 -9.92 7.16
N ARG A 79 4.33 -9.91 6.91
CA ARG A 79 5.18 -8.72 6.97
C ARG A 79 4.80 -7.74 5.87
N THR A 80 4.66 -8.22 4.63
CA THR A 80 4.16 -7.46 3.47
C THR A 80 2.84 -6.76 3.78
N VAL A 81 1.82 -7.51 4.18
CA VAL A 81 0.48 -6.95 4.43
C VAL A 81 0.51 -5.97 5.61
N THR A 82 1.22 -6.31 6.69
CA THR A 82 1.35 -5.43 7.86
C THR A 82 2.04 -4.11 7.51
N SER A 83 3.11 -4.15 6.72
CA SER A 83 3.84 -2.95 6.27
C SER A 83 2.96 -2.02 5.42
N ILE A 84 2.15 -2.58 4.51
CA ILE A 84 1.22 -1.79 3.69
C ILE A 84 0.14 -1.14 4.56
N VAL A 85 -0.51 -1.93 5.42
CA VAL A 85 -1.62 -1.44 6.26
C VAL A 85 -1.15 -0.37 7.26
N ASN A 86 0.04 -0.52 7.83
CA ASN A 86 0.60 0.48 8.74
C ASN A 86 0.81 1.85 8.10
N SER A 87 1.07 1.88 6.79
CA SER A 87 1.29 3.09 5.99
C SER A 87 0.06 3.53 5.20
N LEU A 88 -1.10 2.88 5.37
CA LEU A 88 -2.30 3.16 4.57
C LEU A 88 -2.78 4.61 4.71
N ASP A 89 -2.44 5.24 5.83
CA ASP A 89 -2.84 6.59 6.21
C ASP A 89 -1.72 7.62 6.04
N GLU A 90 -0.75 7.37 5.16
CA GLU A 90 0.29 8.33 4.76
C GLU A 90 -0.28 9.53 4.00
N MET A 91 0.11 10.75 4.38
CA MET A 91 -0.45 11.99 3.85
C MET A 91 0.33 12.58 2.66
N TYR A 92 1.57 12.13 2.42
CA TYR A 92 2.36 12.64 1.31
C TYR A 92 1.89 12.02 -0.02
N PRO A 93 1.42 12.80 -1.01
CA PRO A 93 0.67 12.26 -2.15
C PRO A 93 1.39 11.15 -2.94
N PRO A 94 2.66 11.31 -3.36
CA PRO A 94 3.39 10.23 -4.05
C PRO A 94 3.55 8.95 -3.21
N LEU A 95 3.72 9.08 -1.89
CA LEU A 95 3.83 7.93 -1.00
C LEU A 95 2.46 7.27 -0.80
N SER A 96 1.42 8.05 -0.55
CA SER A 96 0.05 7.58 -0.36
C SER A 96 -0.43 6.78 -1.58
N SER A 97 -0.23 7.33 -2.80
CA SER A 97 -0.56 6.65 -4.05
C SER A 97 0.19 5.31 -4.20
N ALA A 98 1.49 5.27 -3.87
CA ALA A 98 2.27 4.02 -3.92
C ALA A 98 1.78 2.99 -2.89
N VAL A 99 1.40 3.40 -1.68
CA VAL A 99 0.85 2.52 -0.65
C VAL A 99 -0.51 1.98 -1.07
N TRP A 100 -1.41 2.83 -1.56
CA TRP A 100 -2.75 2.42 -1.98
C TRP A 100 -2.72 1.50 -3.19
N LYS A 101 -1.81 1.73 -4.15
CA LYS A 101 -1.53 0.79 -5.23
C LYS A 101 -1.02 -0.56 -4.68
N SER A 102 -0.12 -0.54 -3.70
CA SER A 102 0.37 -1.77 -3.04
C SER A 102 -0.77 -2.51 -2.34
N MET A 103 -1.67 -1.78 -1.66
CA MET A 103 -2.84 -2.35 -0.99
C MET A 103 -3.81 -2.99 -1.99
N HIS A 104 -4.14 -2.28 -3.06
CA HIS A 104 -4.98 -2.80 -4.13
C HIS A 104 -4.39 -4.08 -4.75
N THR A 105 -3.08 -4.08 -4.97
CA THR A 105 -2.36 -5.25 -5.49
C THR A 105 -2.37 -6.41 -4.49
N ALA A 106 -2.20 -6.12 -3.20
CA ALA A 106 -2.26 -7.10 -2.13
C ALA A 106 -3.65 -7.76 -2.02
N ILE A 107 -4.74 -6.99 -2.05
CA ILE A 107 -6.09 -7.58 -1.92
C ILE A 107 -6.46 -8.50 -3.09
N ASN A 108 -5.88 -8.25 -4.27
CA ASN A 108 -6.16 -9.02 -5.47
C ASN A 108 -5.27 -10.27 -5.61
N ASN A 109 -3.99 -10.17 -5.25
CA ASN A 109 -3.02 -11.24 -5.49
C ASN A 109 -2.67 -12.07 -4.24
N ILE A 110 -2.79 -11.51 -3.03
CA ILE A 110 -2.51 -12.21 -1.79
C ILE A 110 -3.82 -12.85 -1.27
N LYS A 111 -3.97 -14.15 -1.51
CA LYS A 111 -5.05 -14.95 -0.93
C LYS A 111 -5.05 -14.81 0.60
N ASP A 112 -6.23 -14.60 1.17
CA ASP A 112 -6.43 -14.48 2.63
C ASP A 112 -5.51 -13.47 3.30
N TRP A 113 -5.23 -12.33 2.65
CA TRP A 113 -4.47 -11.23 3.26
C TRP A 113 -5.07 -10.77 4.60
N TYR A 114 -6.40 -10.83 4.72
CA TYR A 114 -7.14 -10.43 5.92
C TYR A 114 -6.90 -11.35 7.11
N SER A 115 -6.46 -12.60 6.87
CA SER A 115 -6.17 -13.57 7.95
C SER A 115 -4.83 -13.34 8.66
N VAL A 116 -3.90 -12.60 8.05
CA VAL A 116 -2.54 -12.41 8.59
C VAL A 116 -2.40 -11.13 9.43
N ILE A 117 -3.45 -10.31 9.51
CA ILE A 117 -3.50 -9.08 10.29
C ILE A 117 -4.77 -9.00 11.13
N ASN A 118 -4.76 -8.14 12.15
CA ASN A 118 -5.98 -7.84 12.90
C ASN A 118 -6.78 -6.76 12.17
N ILE A 119 -7.90 -7.13 11.55
CA ILE A 119 -8.72 -6.20 10.77
C ILE A 119 -9.24 -5.05 11.63
N GLU A 120 -9.83 -5.34 12.79
CA GLU A 120 -10.47 -4.34 13.64
C GLU A 120 -9.48 -3.37 14.29
N LYS A 121 -8.31 -3.85 14.70
CA LYS A 121 -7.32 -3.07 15.44
C LYS A 121 -6.28 -2.39 14.56
N LEU A 122 -5.95 -2.98 13.41
CA LEU A 122 -4.89 -2.48 12.53
C LEU A 122 -5.47 -1.80 11.29
N PHE A 123 -6.38 -2.48 10.60
CA PHE A 123 -6.79 -2.07 9.27
C PHE A 123 -7.91 -1.02 9.31
N LEU A 124 -9.02 -1.29 10.00
CA LEU A 124 -10.19 -0.40 10.03
C LEU A 124 -9.87 1.01 10.56
N PRO A 125 -9.06 1.21 11.63
CA PRO A 125 -8.74 2.55 12.12
C PRO A 125 -7.99 3.38 11.07
N LYS A 126 -7.08 2.73 10.31
CA LYS A 126 -6.32 3.34 9.22
C LYS A 126 -7.23 3.75 8.06
N LEU A 127 -8.08 2.82 7.62
CA LEU A 127 -9.06 3.07 6.57
C LEU A 127 -9.99 4.24 6.93
N TYR A 128 -10.57 4.22 8.13
CA TYR A 128 -11.48 5.26 8.57
C TYR A 128 -10.79 6.61 8.66
N ARG A 129 -9.52 6.67 9.10
CA ARG A 129 -8.73 7.91 9.07
C ARG A 129 -8.55 8.46 7.65
N VAL A 130 -8.32 7.60 6.65
CA VAL A 130 -8.21 8.04 5.25
C VAL A 130 -9.54 8.62 4.75
N LEU A 131 -10.64 7.93 5.04
CA LEU A 131 -11.99 8.38 4.65
C LEU A 131 -12.38 9.70 5.33
N GLN A 132 -12.14 9.83 6.63
CA GLN A 132 -12.45 11.06 7.39
C GLN A 132 -11.64 12.28 6.93
N ASN A 133 -10.47 12.06 6.35
CA ASN A 133 -9.64 13.12 5.78
C ASN A 133 -9.91 13.36 4.29
N GLY A 134 -10.99 12.78 3.74
CA GLY A 134 -11.38 12.97 2.35
C GLY A 134 -10.37 12.40 1.35
N GLY A 135 -9.75 11.26 1.66
CA GLY A 135 -8.70 10.70 0.82
C GLY A 135 -7.37 11.44 0.93
N GLN A 136 -7.14 12.20 2.01
CA GLN A 136 -5.84 12.81 2.34
C GLN A 136 -5.30 13.76 1.25
N CYS A 137 -6.20 14.51 0.60
CA CYS A 137 -5.89 15.39 -0.54
C CYS A 137 -5.38 14.63 -1.78
N CYS A 138 -5.71 13.34 -1.90
CA CYS A 138 -5.38 12.46 -3.02
C CYS A 138 -6.59 11.62 -3.43
N ALA A 139 -7.80 12.19 -3.34
CA ALA A 139 -9.03 11.42 -3.54
C ALA A 139 -9.06 10.77 -4.93
N SER A 140 -8.58 11.47 -5.96
CA SER A 140 -8.47 10.96 -7.33
C SER A 140 -7.62 9.69 -7.47
N ASP A 141 -6.60 9.53 -6.63
CA ASP A 141 -5.71 8.36 -6.65
C ASP A 141 -6.22 7.24 -5.75
N ILE A 142 -6.85 7.58 -4.63
CA ILE A 142 -7.25 6.59 -3.61
C ILE A 142 -8.63 6.00 -3.90
N TYR A 143 -9.60 6.85 -4.28
CA TYR A 143 -11.00 6.45 -4.37
C TYR A 143 -11.28 5.38 -5.43
N PRO A 144 -10.57 5.34 -6.58
CA PRO A 144 -10.70 4.23 -7.52
C PRO A 144 -10.45 2.85 -6.89
N TYR A 145 -9.61 2.77 -5.84
CA TYR A 145 -9.34 1.51 -5.14
C TYR A 145 -10.38 1.15 -4.07
N LEU A 146 -11.23 2.10 -3.66
CA LEU A 146 -12.22 1.85 -2.60
C LEU A 146 -13.31 0.88 -3.06
N LEU A 147 -13.74 0.92 -4.32
CA LEU A 147 -14.78 0.01 -4.81
C LEU A 147 -14.29 -1.46 -4.85
N PRO A 148 -13.12 -1.79 -5.44
CA PRO A 148 -12.50 -3.10 -5.28
C PRO A 148 -12.36 -3.50 -3.82
N PHE A 149 -12.05 -2.55 -2.94
CA PHE A 149 -11.89 -2.82 -1.51
C PHE A 149 -13.21 -3.19 -0.81
N ILE A 150 -14.31 -2.47 -1.10
CA ILE A 150 -15.64 -2.77 -0.55
C ILE A 150 -16.08 -4.19 -0.93
N SER A 151 -15.70 -4.68 -2.11
CA SER A 151 -16.00 -6.08 -2.51
C SER A 151 -15.36 -7.13 -1.60
N GLN A 152 -14.34 -6.76 -0.81
CA GLN A 152 -13.68 -7.65 0.14
C GLN A 152 -14.37 -7.68 1.51
N PHE A 153 -15.32 -6.78 1.81
CA PHE A 153 -15.96 -6.69 3.14
C PHE A 153 -16.58 -8.00 3.60
N PRO A 154 -17.29 -8.78 2.76
CA PRO A 154 -17.86 -10.06 3.17
C PRO A 154 -16.82 -11.10 3.63
N LYS A 155 -15.54 -10.90 3.29
CA LYS A 155 -14.43 -11.77 3.70
C LYS A 155 -13.84 -11.35 5.04
N LEU A 156 -14.13 -10.13 5.50
CA LEU A 156 -13.68 -9.64 6.79
C LEU A 156 -14.57 -10.25 7.86
N SER A 157 -13.98 -10.88 8.88
CA SER A 157 -14.72 -11.46 10.02
C SER A 157 -15.23 -10.39 10.99
N VAL A 158 -15.90 -9.35 10.46
CA VAL A 158 -16.49 -8.22 11.17
C VAL A 158 -17.94 -8.09 10.73
N ASP A 159 -18.80 -7.59 11.62
CA ASP A 159 -20.21 -7.36 11.31
C ASP A 159 -20.37 -6.49 10.03
N PRO A 160 -21.01 -7.01 8.96
CA PRO A 160 -21.12 -6.27 7.71
C PRO A 160 -21.88 -4.96 7.87
N HIS A 161 -22.96 -4.95 8.66
CA HIS A 161 -23.76 -3.74 8.87
C HIS A 161 -22.91 -2.62 9.48
N HIS A 162 -22.11 -2.94 10.49
CA HIS A 162 -21.14 -2.03 11.10
C HIS A 162 -20.08 -1.56 10.10
N LEU A 163 -19.50 -2.47 9.31
CA LEU A 163 -18.50 -2.13 8.30
C LEU A 163 -19.01 -1.11 7.28
N TYR A 164 -20.16 -1.38 6.65
CA TYR A 164 -20.75 -0.50 5.65
C TYR A 164 -21.18 0.84 6.28
N THR A 165 -21.81 0.80 7.45
CA THR A 165 -22.27 2.02 8.15
C THR A 165 -21.10 2.93 8.48
N ASN A 166 -20.04 2.40 9.09
CA ASN A 166 -18.85 3.19 9.41
C ASN A 166 -18.15 3.68 8.14
N PHE A 167 -18.02 2.83 7.13
CA PHE A 167 -17.35 3.21 5.88
C PHE A 167 -18.01 4.46 5.26
N PHE A 168 -19.32 4.41 5.02
CA PHE A 168 -20.04 5.52 4.40
C PHE A 168 -20.17 6.74 5.32
N THR A 169 -20.25 6.53 6.64
CA THR A 169 -20.27 7.64 7.60
C THR A 169 -18.94 8.41 7.59
N ASN A 170 -17.81 7.70 7.67
CA ASN A 170 -16.48 8.31 7.61
C ASN A 170 -16.22 8.97 6.26
N MET A 171 -16.67 8.36 5.16
CA MET A 171 -16.56 8.94 3.82
C MET A 171 -17.35 10.25 3.70
N ARG A 172 -18.59 10.29 4.21
CA ARG A 172 -19.42 11.50 4.25
C ARG A 172 -18.77 12.61 5.07
N GLN A 173 -18.17 12.26 6.20
CA GLN A 173 -17.42 13.21 7.02
C GLN A 173 -16.23 13.78 6.23
N GLY A 174 -15.50 12.93 5.49
CA GLY A 174 -14.41 13.34 4.61
C GLY A 174 -14.80 14.39 3.58
N PHE A 175 -15.97 14.27 2.95
CA PHE A 175 -16.44 15.27 1.99
C PHE A 175 -16.72 16.65 2.61
N SER A 176 -16.87 16.71 3.93
CA SER A 176 -17.16 17.96 4.65
C SER A 176 -15.89 18.70 5.10
N VAL A 177 -14.70 18.10 4.97
CA VAL A 177 -13.45 18.70 5.45
C VAL A 177 -12.97 19.84 4.55
N GLN A 178 -12.34 20.85 5.16
CA GLN A 178 -11.99 22.09 4.48
C GLN A 178 -11.00 21.89 3.32
N SER A 179 -10.07 20.94 3.43
CA SER A 179 -9.10 20.64 2.37
C SER A 179 -9.81 20.24 1.08
N VAL A 180 -10.78 19.32 1.15
CA VAL A 180 -11.59 18.87 0.01
C VAL A 180 -12.43 20.01 -0.57
N ARG A 181 -13.05 20.82 0.30
CA ARG A 181 -13.93 21.93 -0.14
C ARG A 181 -13.18 23.09 -0.80
N THR A 182 -11.89 23.24 -0.51
CA THR A 182 -11.05 24.34 -1.03
C THR A 182 -10.31 23.94 -2.31
N ASP A 183 -10.11 22.63 -2.53
CA ASP A 183 -9.46 22.12 -3.73
C ASP A 183 -10.44 22.12 -4.92
N ARG A 184 -10.22 23.02 -5.88
CA ARG A 184 -11.14 23.26 -7.00
C ARG A 184 -11.32 22.04 -7.92
N TYR A 185 -10.38 21.10 -7.92
CA TYR A 185 -10.45 19.87 -8.70
C TYR A 185 -11.25 18.76 -8.00
N GLU A 186 -11.28 18.74 -6.66
CA GLU A 186 -12.07 17.76 -5.89
C GLU A 186 -13.49 18.26 -5.60
N ALA A 187 -13.73 19.57 -5.58
CA ALA A 187 -15.05 20.17 -5.37
C ALA A 187 -16.06 19.95 -6.52
N LEU A 188 -15.63 19.38 -7.65
CA LEU A 188 -16.43 19.17 -8.87
C LEU A 188 -16.69 17.67 -9.19
N ALA A 189 -16.19 16.75 -8.37
CA ALA A 189 -16.45 15.30 -8.48
C ALA A 189 -17.66 14.89 -7.62
#